data_AF-A0A356VCA4-F1
#
_entry.id   AF-A0A356VCA4-F1
#
_cell.length_a   1.000
_cell.length_b   1.000
_cell.length_c   1.000
_cell.angle_alpha   90.00
_cell.angle_beta   90.00
_cell.angle_gamma   90.00
#
_symmetry.space_group_name_H-M   'P 1'
#
loop_
_entity.id
_entity.type
_entity.pdbx_description
1 polymer ?
#
loop_
_entity_poly.entity_id
_entity_poly.type
_entity_poly.pdbx_seq_one_letter_code
_entity_poly.pdbx_strand_id
1 'polypeptide(L)'
;MAELEVTKETYEQLLEKLKHWRQEQRRLELQVKHEIDPAREKPSRELIQAKAQLEEVTSRITQLEAKLQSVRIIATRNTER
;
A
#
# COMPACT_ATOMS: atom_id res chain seq x y z
N MET A 1 -13.08 -11.71 -15.57
CA MET A 1 -12.39 -10.56 -14.96
C MET A 1 -11.53 -9.94 -16.05
N ALA A 2 -11.56 -8.62 -16.24
CA ALA A 2 -10.77 -7.97 -17.28
C ALA A 2 -9.31 -7.82 -16.78
N GLU A 3 -8.34 -8.36 -17.52
CA GLU A 3 -6.92 -8.07 -17.28
C GLU A 3 -6.68 -6.59 -17.58
N LEU A 4 -6.08 -5.87 -16.64
CA LEU A 4 -5.68 -4.47 -16.85
C LEU A 4 -4.39 -4.46 -17.67
N GLU A 5 -4.43 -3.91 -18.87
CA GLU A 5 -3.23 -3.76 -19.68
C GLU A 5 -2.51 -2.46 -19.29
N VAL A 6 -1.26 -2.56 -18.84
CA VAL A 6 -0.44 -1.41 -18.46
C VAL A 6 0.90 -1.44 -19.14
N THR A 7 1.48 -0.27 -19.38
CA THR A 7 2.85 -0.19 -19.88
C THR A 7 3.84 -0.60 -18.79
N LYS A 8 5.06 -0.96 -19.21
CA LYS A 8 6.16 -1.24 -18.26
C LYS A 8 6.39 -0.06 -17.31
N GLU A 9 6.36 1.18 -17.81
CA GLU A 9 6.53 2.39 -17.01
C GLU A 9 5.42 2.52 -15.95
N THR A 10 4.15 2.31 -16.33
CA THR A 10 3.04 2.34 -15.38
C THR A 10 3.15 1.24 -14.33
N TYR A 11 3.62 0.04 -14.71
CA TYR A 11 3.88 -1.04 -13.78
C TYR A 11 4.98 -0.68 -12.77
N GLU A 12 6.09 -0.09 -13.24
CA GLU A 12 7.18 0.39 -12.38
C GLU A 12 6.71 1.48 -11.41
N GLN A 13 5.90 2.43 -11.87
CA GLN A 13 5.29 3.45 -11.00
C GLN A 13 4.37 2.86 -9.93
N LEU A 14 3.61 1.81 -10.26
CA LEU A 14 2.77 1.10 -9.28
C LEU A 14 3.63 0.36 -8.23
N LEU A 15 4.75 -0.23 -8.64
CA LEU A 15 5.71 -0.84 -7.71
C LEU A 15 6.36 0.19 -6.79
N GLU A 16 6.72 1.37 -7.30
CA GLU A 16 7.25 2.46 -6.48
C GLU A 16 6.23 2.96 -5.45
N LYS A 17 4.97 3.13 -5.87
CA LYS A 17 3.86 3.46 -4.95
C LYS A 17 3.70 2.38 -3.88
N LEU A 18 3.73 1.10 -4.25
CA LEU A 18 3.65 0.00 -3.30
C LEU A 18 4.80 0.04 -2.28
N LYS A 19 6.03 0.29 -2.73
CA LYS A 19 7.20 0.44 -1.86
C LYS A 19 7.04 1.60 -0.87
N HIS A 20 6.54 2.74 -1.34
CA HIS A 20 6.24 3.89 -0.49
C HIS A 20 5.21 3.54 0.59
N TRP A 21 4.08 2.93 0.22
CA TRP A 21 3.06 2.54 1.18
C TRP A 21 3.55 1.50 2.19
N ARG A 22 4.37 0.53 1.78
CA ARG A 22 4.99 -0.44 2.70
C ARG A 22 5.97 0.23 3.68
N GLN A 23 6.71 1.24 3.26
CA GLN A 23 7.55 2.03 4.16
C GLN A 23 6.71 2.80 5.18
N GLU A 24 5.61 3.42 4.73
CA GLU A 24 4.67 4.11 5.59
C GLU A 24 3.99 3.16 6.60
N GLN A 25 3.58 1.97 6.15
CA GLN A 25 3.03 0.93 7.01
C GLN A 25 4.01 0.58 8.14
N ARG A 26 5.27 0.33 7.81
CA ARG A 26 6.31 0.00 8.81
C ARG A 26 6.53 1.16 9.80
N ARG A 27 6.47 2.41 9.34
CA ARG A 27 6.56 3.58 10.22
C ARG A 27 5.40 3.61 11.21
N LEU A 28 4.18 3.42 10.74
CA LEU A 28 2.98 3.38 11.57
C LEU A 28 2.98 2.18 12.53
N GLU A 29 3.47 1.02 12.13
CA GLU A 29 3.65 -0.15 13.01
C GLU A 29 4.61 0.15 14.17
N LEU A 30 5.73 0.84 13.88
CA LEU A 30 6.67 1.27 14.91
C LEU A 30 6.04 2.29 15.86
N GLN A 31 5.27 3.24 15.33
CA GLN A 31 4.54 4.22 16.14
C GLN A 31 3.50 3.53 17.04
N VAL A 32 2.69 2.62 16.49
CA VAL A 32 1.73 1.81 17.26
C VAL A 32 2.46 1.02 18.35
N LYS A 33 3.59 0.38 18.03
CA LYS A 33 4.36 -0.39 19.01
C LYS A 33 4.91 0.48 20.13
N HIS A 34 5.34 1.70 19.83
CA HIS A 34 5.83 2.66 20.82
C HIS A 34 4.70 3.19 21.73
N GLU A 35 3.52 3.42 21.16
CA GLU A 35 2.35 3.95 21.86
C GLU A 35 1.59 2.90 22.68
N ILE A 36 1.87 1.60 22.47
CA ILE A 36 1.35 0.52 23.31
C ILE A 36 2.14 0.51 24.62
N ASP A 37 1.60 1.22 25.61
CA ASP A 37 2.01 1.08 27.00
C ASP A 37 1.16 -0.03 27.68
N PRO A 38 1.75 -1.17 28.06
CA PRO A 38 1.01 -2.28 28.67
C PRO A 38 0.47 -1.96 30.07
N ALA A 39 0.95 -0.90 30.74
CA ALA A 39 0.47 -0.45 32.04
C ALA A 39 -0.68 0.58 31.93
N ARG A 40 -1.01 1.07 30.72
CA ARG A 40 -2.19 1.92 30.49
C ARG A 40 -3.45 1.09 30.25
N GLU A 41 -4.45 1.25 31.12
CA GLU A 41 -5.77 0.61 30.98
C GLU A 41 -6.58 1.08 29.76
N LYS A 42 -6.22 2.19 29.11
CA LYS A 42 -6.92 2.73 27.94
C LYS A 42 -5.94 3.12 26.83
N PRO A 43 -6.21 2.78 25.56
CA PRO A 43 -5.39 3.19 24.44
C PRO A 43 -5.39 4.72 24.32
N SER A 44 -4.21 5.31 24.08
CA SER A 44 -4.10 6.75 23.81
C SER A 44 -4.86 7.10 22.54
N ARG A 45 -5.35 8.35 22.45
CA ARG A 45 -5.96 8.85 21.21
C ARG A 45 -5.00 8.71 20.02
N GLU A 46 -3.71 8.89 20.26
CA GLU A 46 -2.62 8.70 19.31
C GLU A 46 -2.50 7.24 18.86
N LEU A 47 -2.60 6.28 19.78
CA LEU A 47 -2.61 4.85 19.45
C LEU A 47 -3.84 4.47 18.60
N ILE A 48 -5.02 4.99 18.93
CA ILE A 48 -6.25 4.75 18.15
C ILE A 48 -6.09 5.32 16.73
N GLN A 49 -5.59 6.55 16.61
CA GLN A 49 -5.36 7.18 15.33
C GLN A 49 -4.31 6.45 14.49
N ALA A 50 -3.18 6.06 15.11
CA ALA A 50 -2.12 5.33 14.43
C ALA A 50 -2.59 3.95 13.95
N LYS A 51 -3.43 3.26 14.73
CA LYS A 51 -4.07 1.99 14.30
C LYS A 51 -5.02 2.19 13.12
N ALA A 52 -5.84 3.23 13.13
CA ALA A 52 -6.75 3.54 12.02
C ALA A 52 -5.98 3.88 10.74
N GLN A 53 -4.91 4.67 10.84
CA GLN A 53 -4.02 4.98 9.73
C GLN A 53 -3.32 3.72 9.20
N LEU A 54 -2.87 2.83 10.09
CA LEU A 54 -2.25 1.58 9.72
C LEU A 54 -3.22 0.67 8.94
N GLU A 55 -4.48 0.61 9.35
CA GLU A 55 -5.52 -0.14 8.63
C GLU A 55 -5.78 0.45 7.23
N GLU A 56 -5.88 1.77 7.10
CA GLU A 56 -6.04 2.45 5.81
C GLU A 56 -4.87 2.14 4.86
N VAL A 57 -3.64 2.28 5.36
CA VAL A 57 -2.42 2.00 4.57
C VAL A 57 -2.37 0.53 4.17
N THR A 58 -2.72 -0.38 5.08
CA THR A 58 -2.77 -1.82 4.79
C THR A 58 -3.80 -2.11 3.69
N SER A 59 -4.99 -1.50 3.75
CA SER A 59 -6.00 -1.63 2.69
C SER A 59 -5.50 -1.14 1.33
N ARG A 60 -4.80 0.01 1.30
CA ARG A 60 -4.19 0.53 0.06
C ARG A 60 -3.12 -0.39 -0.52
N ILE A 61 -2.29 -0.99 0.33
CA ILE A 61 -1.28 -1.98 -0.08
C ILE A 61 -1.97 -3.18 -0.72
N THR A 62 -2.97 -3.76 -0.06
CA THR A 62 -3.73 -4.91 -0.58
C THR A 62 -4.38 -4.59 -1.93
N GLN A 63 -4.97 -3.40 -2.08
CA GLN A 63 -5.56 -2.98 -3.35
C GLN A 63 -4.51 -2.81 -4.46
N LEU A 64 -3.34 -2.26 -4.14
CA LEU A 64 -2.25 -2.11 -5.11
C LEU A 64 -1.67 -3.45 -5.50
N GLU A 65 -1.51 -4.37 -4.56
CA GLU A 65 -1.06 -5.75 -4.81
C GLU A 65 -2.05 -6.51 -5.67
N ALA A 66 -3.35 -6.42 -5.39
CA ALA A 66 -4.39 -7.03 -6.21
C ALA A 66 -4.40 -6.44 -7.63
N LYS A 67 -4.21 -5.12 -7.77
CA LYS A 67 -4.04 -4.48 -9.09
C LYS A 67 -2.82 -5.05 -9.80
N LEU A 68 -1.67 -5.08 -9.14
CA LEU A 68 -0.40 -5.61 -9.68
C LEU A 68 -0.47 -7.08 -10.08
N GLN A 69 -1.27 -7.90 -9.40
CA GLN A 69 -1.51 -9.29 -9.78
C GLN A 69 -2.44 -9.43 -11.00
N SER A 70 -3.33 -8.45 -11.20
CA SER A 70 -4.30 -8.45 -12.30
C SER A 70 -3.84 -7.67 -13.53
N VAL A 71 -2.67 -7.03 -13.49
CA VAL A 71 -2.11 -6.32 -14.64
C VAL A 71 -1.28 -7.23 -15.53
N ARG A 72 -1.50 -7.10 -16.82
CA ARG A 72 -0.65 -7.64 -17.87
C ARG A 72 0.20 -6.50 -18.43
N ILE A 73 1.53 -6.68 -18.38
CA ILE A 73 2.45 -5.70 -18.94
C ILE A 73 2.41 -5.82 -20.46
N ILE A 74 1.97 -4.75 -21.12
CA ILE A 74 2.05 -4.62 -22.57
C ILE A 74 3.31 -3.81 -22.92
N ALA A 75 4.09 -4.32 -23.87
CA ALA A 75 4.95 -3.42 -24.63
C ALA A 75 4.00 -2.49 -25.38
N THR A 76 4.21 -1.18 -25.32
CA THR A 76 3.54 -0.25 -26.22
C THR A 76 3.82 -0.71 -27.64
N ARG A 77 2.91 -1.51 -28.21
CA ARG A 77 2.82 -1.65 -29.65
C ARG A 77 2.37 -0.29 -30.11
N ASN A 78 3.32 0.47 -30.67
CA ASN A 78 2.98 1.40 -31.72
C ASN A 78 1.94 0.69 -32.61
N THR A 79 0.69 1.09 -32.52
CA THR A 79 -0.26 0.95 -33.62
C THR A 79 0.23 1.88 -34.74
N GLU A 80 1.34 1.51 -35.36
CA GLU A 80 1.66 1.92 -36.71
C GLU A 80 0.97 0.92 -37.62
N ARG A 81 -0.27 1.24 -38.01
CA ARG A 81 -0.88 0.84 -39.28
C ARG A 81 -2.10 1.67 -39.58
#